data_AF-A0A6I4Z272-F1
#
_entry.id   AF-A0A6I4Z272-F1
#
_cell.length_a   1.000
_cell.length_b   1.000
_cell.length_c   1.000
_cell.angle_alpha   90.00
_cell.angle_beta   90.00
_cell.angle_gamma   90.00
#
_symmetry.space_group_name_H-M   'P 1'
#
loop_
_entity.id
_entity.type
_entity.pdbx_description
1 polymer ?
#
loop_
_entity_poly.entity_id
_entity_poly.type
_entity_poly.pdbx_seq_one_letter_code
_entity_poly.pdbx_strand_id
1 'polypeptide(L)' 'MKIGLYGINLGVLAQREAMLRVARTAEAANYESLWTGEHVVFVDPQQ' A
#
# COMPACT_ATOMS: atom_id res chain seq x y z
N MET A 1 15.90 8.15 -13.35
CA MET A 1 15.92 7.44 -12.05
C MET A 1 14.52 6.88 -11.80
N LYS A 2 14.38 5.62 -11.38
CA LYS A 2 13.05 5.03 -11.09
C LYS A 2 12.76 5.14 -9.59
N ILE A 3 11.59 5.65 -9.23
CA ILE A 3 11.17 5.86 -7.84
C ILE A 3 9.86 5.09 -7.61
N GLY A 4 9.81 4.29 -6.55
CA GLY A 4 8.62 3.55 -6.13
C GLY A 4 8.05 4.06 -4.80
N LEU A 5 6.75 3.83 -4.57
CA LEU A 5 6.06 4.16 -3.32
C LEU A 5 5.63 2.88 -2.59
N TYR A 6 6.06 2.71 -1.35
CA TYR A 6 5.72 1.57 -0.50
C TYR A 6 4.71 1.95 0.59
N GLY A 7 3.87 0.99 0.97
CA GLY A 7 2.97 1.10 2.11
C GLY A 7 1.62 1.73 1.79
N ILE A 8 1.19 1.67 0.53
CA ILE A 8 -0.06 2.30 0.09
C ILE A 8 -1.33 1.72 0.72
N ASN A 9 -1.23 0.59 1.43
CA ASN A 9 -2.32 -0.10 2.14
C ASN A 9 -2.14 -0.11 3.66
N LEU A 10 -1.24 0.70 4.21
CA LEU A 10 -0.92 0.70 5.65
C LEU A 10 -1.58 1.88 6.37
N GLY A 11 -1.97 1.67 7.64
CA GLY A 11 -2.48 2.71 8.53
C GLY A 11 -3.69 3.46 7.95
N VAL A 12 -3.59 4.79 7.86
CA VAL A 12 -4.66 5.65 7.30
C VAL A 12 -4.94 5.39 5.82
N LEU A 13 -4.04 4.69 5.12
CA LEU A 13 -4.22 4.27 3.74
C LEU A 13 -4.83 2.88 3.60
N ALA A 14 -5.09 2.16 4.71
CA ALA A 14 -5.69 0.81 4.66
C ALA A 14 -7.13 0.79 4.16
N GLN A 15 -7.78 1.95 4.01
CA GLN A 15 -9.10 2.05 3.38
C GLN A 15 -8.99 2.08 1.85
N ARG A 16 -9.91 1.38 1.18
CA ARG A 16 -9.97 1.29 -0.29
C ARG A 16 -9.94 2.66 -0.95
N GLU A 17 -10.73 3.60 -0.47
CA GLU A 17 -10.85 4.94 -1.05
C GLU A 17 -9.55 5.74 -0.90
N ALA A 18 -8.84 5.55 0.21
CA ALA A 18 -7.54 6.17 0.44
C ALA A 18 -6.47 5.57 -0.50
N MET A 19 -6.41 4.24 -0.60
CA MET A 19 -5.55 3.52 -1.56
C MET A 19 -5.75 4.03 -3.00
N LEU A 20 -7.00 4.14 -3.46
CA LEU A 20 -7.32 4.60 -4.81
C LEU A 20 -6.86 6.03 -5.07
N ARG A 21 -7.03 6.93 -4.11
CA ARG A 21 -6.56 8.32 -4.23
C ARG A 21 -5.04 8.37 -4.31
N VAL A 22 -4.33 7.67 -3.43
CA VAL A 22 -2.87 7.66 -3.42
C VAL A 22 -2.31 7.06 -4.71
N ALA A 23 -2.86 5.95 -5.18
CA ALA A 23 -2.40 5.30 -6.41
C ALA A 23 -2.49 6.23 -7.63
N ARG A 24 -3.63 6.91 -7.81
CA ARG A 24 -3.83 7.87 -8.91
C ARG A 24 -2.91 9.09 -8.79
N THR A 25 -2.71 9.61 -7.58
CA THR A 25 -1.80 10.74 -7.34
C THR A 25 -0.36 10.34 -7.63
N ALA A 26 0.06 9.15 -7.22
CA ALA A 26 1.41 8.64 -7.49
C ALA A 26 1.66 8.41 -8.99
N GLU A 27 0.68 7.87 -9.72
CA GLU A 27 0.73 7.74 -11.18
C GLU A 27 0.87 9.12 -11.85
N ALA A 28 0.04 10.10 -11.47
CA ALA A 28 0.13 11.47 -12.00
C ALA A 28 1.45 12.17 -11.66
N ALA A 29 2.11 11.77 -10.57
CA ALA A 29 3.42 12.25 -10.15
C ALA A 29 4.60 11.47 -10.78
N ASN A 30 4.34 10.54 -11.72
CA ASN A 30 5.33 9.71 -12.41
C ASN A 30 6.14 8.78 -11.48
N TYR A 31 5.53 8.29 -10.39
CA TYR A 31 6.07 7.14 -9.67
C TYR A 31 6.00 5.90 -10.58
N GLU A 32 7.05 5.09 -10.56
CA GLU A 32 7.18 3.96 -11.47
C GLU A 32 6.47 2.70 -10.95
N SER A 33 6.40 2.53 -9.64
CA SER A 33 5.79 1.35 -9.02
C SER A 33 5.17 1.68 -7.67
N LEU A 34 4.13 0.91 -7.33
CA LEU A 34 3.46 0.93 -6.03
C LEU A 34 3.62 -0.42 -5.36
N TRP A 35 3.83 -0.42 -4.05
CA TRP A 35 4.06 -1.64 -3.27
C TRP A 35 3.16 -1.66 -2.04
N THR A 36 2.45 -2.76 -1.87
CA THR A 36 1.63 -3.06 -0.68
C THR A 36 2.41 -3.91 0.29
N GLY A 37 2.28 -3.65 1.59
CA GLY A 37 2.73 -4.58 2.62
C GLY A 37 1.67 -5.65 2.87
N GLU A 38 2.02 -6.92 2.77
CA GLU A 38 1.16 -7.99 3.25
C GLU A 38 1.47 -8.23 4.74
N HIS A 39 0.45 -8.13 5.58
CA HIS A 39 0.57 -8.47 7.00
C HIS A 39 -0.24 -9.74 7.27
N VAL A 40 0.44 -10.87 7.39
CA VAL A 40 -0.17 -12.13 7.78
C VAL A 40 -0.35 -12.14 9.29
N VAL A 41 -1.60 -12.19 9.75
CA VAL A 41 -1.90 -12.49 11.16
C VAL A 41 -2.08 -13.99 11.27
N PHE A 42 -1.09 -14.67 11.86
CA PHE A 42 -1.24 -16.07 12.22
C PHE A 42 -2.02 -16.16 13.53
N VAL A 43 -3.10 -16.94 13.54
CA VAL A 43 -3.75 -17.34 14.79
C VAL A 43 -2.79 -18.31 15.48
N ASP A 44 -2.57 -18.18 16.78
CA ASP A 44 -1.79 -19.17 17.52
C ASP A 44 -2.46 -20.54 17.35
N PRO A 45 -1.81 -21.54 16.73
CA PRO A 45 -2.42 -22.85 16.52
C PRO A 45 -2.71 -23.61 17.82
N GLN A 46 -2.23 -23.10 18.96
CA GLN A 46 -2.43 -23.66 20.30
C GLN A 46 -3.51 -22.93 21.11
N GLN A 47 -4.20 -21.93 20.53
CA GLN A 47 -5.35 -21.25 21.13
C GLN A 47 -6.65 -21.47 20.33
#